data_AF-D3XZD2-F1
#
_entry.id   AF-D3XZD2-F1
#
_cell.length_a   1.000
_cell.length_b   1.000
_cell.length_c   1.000
_cell.angle_alpha   90.00
_cell.angle_beta   90.00
_cell.angle_gamma   90.00
#
_symmetry.space_group_name_H-M   'P 1'
#
loop_
_entity.id
_entity.type
_entity.pdbx_description
1 polymer ?
#
loop_
_entity_poly.entity_id
_entity_poly.type
_entity_poly.pdbx_seq_one_letter_code
_entity_poly.pdbx_strand_id
1 'polypeptide(L)' 'QIFEPNHDLVEEEIAGPTSPKKVQKEWSCAVCLFSTSSEIFLKKHFQGKEHETNEENLRAEELARDTSKSLL' A
#
# COMPACT_ATOMS: atom_id res chain seq x y z
N GLN A 1 9.32 9.79 -11.29
CA GLN A 1 9.89 8.49 -10.88
C GLN A 1 10.03 8.53 -9.38
N ILE A 2 9.46 7.52 -8.71
CA ILE A 2 9.61 7.16 -7.28
C ILE A 2 9.70 8.37 -6.34
N PHE A 3 8.59 8.75 -5.72
CA PHE A 3 8.67 9.60 -4.53
C PHE A 3 9.22 8.71 -3.41
N GLU A 4 10.55 8.59 -3.33
CA GLU A 4 11.22 8.01 -2.17
C GLU A 4 10.81 8.85 -0.97
N PRO A 5 10.03 8.32 -0.01
CA PRO A 5 9.92 8.99 1.27
C PRO A 5 11.29 8.82 1.92
N ASN A 6 11.99 9.93 2.14
CA ASN A 6 13.17 9.98 3.00
C ASN A 6 12.81 9.32 4.33
N HIS A 7 13.19 8.05 4.50
CA HIS A 7 13.07 7.35 5.76
C HIS A 7 14.26 7.76 6.61
N ASP A 8 14.17 8.98 7.15
CA ASP A 8 14.96 9.40 8.31
C ASP A 8 14.36 8.71 9.54
N LEU A 9 14.66 7.41 9.64
CA LEU A 9 14.49 6.62 10.85
C LEU A 9 15.79 5.86 11.00
N VAL A 10 16.81 6.62 11.40
CA VAL A 10 17.95 6.09 12.13
C VAL A 10 17.44 5.55 13.47
N GLU A 11 17.04 4.29 13.52
CA GLU A 11 16.93 3.56 14.79
C GLU A 11 18.21 2.73 14.99
N GLU A 12 19.31 3.40 15.37
CA GLU A 12 20.41 2.78 16.10
C GLU A 12 20.61 3.51 17.43
N GLU A 13 20.24 2.80 18.52
CA GLU A 13 20.57 2.99 19.95
C GLU A 13 20.25 4.38 20.59
N ILE A 14 19.67 4.50 21.79
CA ILE A 14 20.24 4.17 23.10
C ILE A 14 19.10 4.25 24.15
N ALA A 15 19.18 3.39 25.16
CA ALA A 15 18.24 3.18 26.25
C ALA A 15 17.69 4.44 26.97
N GLY A 16 16.37 4.46 27.19
CA GLY A 16 15.67 5.31 28.17
C GLY A 16 14.20 4.90 28.34
N PRO A 17 13.59 5.02 29.55
CA PRO A 17 12.19 4.68 29.77
C PRO A 17 11.32 5.86 29.30
N THR A 18 11.02 5.90 28.00
CA THR A 18 10.14 6.93 27.43
C THR A 18 8.87 6.26 26.92
N SER A 19 7.73 6.75 27.45
CA SER A 19 6.34 6.71 26.98
C SER A 19 5.92 5.63 25.96
N PRO A 20 4.74 4.96 26.11
CA PRO A 20 4.25 4.03 25.10
C PRO A 20 4.36 4.63 23.70
N LYS A 21 5.28 4.10 22.88
CA LYS A 21 5.44 4.51 21.49
C LYS A 21 4.06 4.33 20.86
N LYS A 22 3.40 5.43 20.50
CA LYS A 22 2.11 5.37 19.81
C LYS A 22 2.41 4.67 18.49
N VAL A 23 1.99 3.41 18.37
CA VAL A 23 2.14 2.65 17.13
C VAL A 23 1.43 3.46 16.05
N GLN A 24 2.19 4.05 15.14
CA GLN A 24 1.60 4.77 14.03
C GLN A 24 0.91 3.74 13.16
N LYS A 25 -0.39 3.89 12.97
CA LYS A 25 -1.14 2.99 12.09
C LYS A 25 -0.84 3.37 10.64
N GLU A 26 -0.20 2.46 9.92
CA GLU A 26 -0.01 2.58 8.48
C GLU A 26 -1.27 2.11 7.73
N TRP A 27 -1.59 2.82 6.65
CA TRP A 27 -2.71 2.55 5.76
C TRP A 27 -2.15 2.20 4.38
N SER A 28 -2.61 1.09 3.79
CA SER A 28 -2.09 0.64 2.49
C SER A 28 -3.20 0.14 1.57
N CYS A 29 -2.91 0.16 0.27
CA CYS A 29 -3.73 -0.37 -0.81
C CYS A 29 -2.91 -1.45 -1.54
N ALA A 30 -3.34 -2.71 -1.45
CA ALA A 30 -2.65 -3.83 -2.09
C ALA A 30 -2.75 -3.80 -3.63
N VAL A 31 -3.85 -3.24 -4.17
CA VAL A 31 -4.06 -3.10 -5.62
C VAL A 31 -3.02 -2.17 -6.24
N CYS A 32 -2.76 -1.04 -5.60
CA CYS A 32 -1.86 -0.01 -6.12
C CYS A 32 -0.46 -0.06 -5.49
N LEU A 33 -0.24 -0.95 -4.52
CA LEU A 33 0.94 -0.99 -3.65
C LEU A 33 1.27 0.38 -3.01
N PHE A 34 0.23 1.16 -2.74
CA PHE A 34 0.32 2.49 -2.17
C PHE A 34 0.23 2.42 -0.65
N SER A 35 1.12 3.11 0.07
CA SER A 35 1.06 3.24 1.54
C SER A 35 1.05 4.71 1.97
N THR A 36 0.39 4.98 3.10
CA THR A 36 0.28 6.30 3.69
C THR A 36 0.01 6.21 5.19
N SER A 37 0.47 7.20 5.96
CA SER A 37 0.15 7.32 7.40
C SER A 37 -1.22 7.96 7.65
N SER A 38 -1.94 8.38 6.60
CA SER A 38 -3.20 9.11 6.72
C SER A 38 -4.37 8.38 6.08
N GLU A 39 -5.33 8.00 6.91
CA GLU A 39 -6.58 7.35 6.49
C GLU A 39 -7.35 8.20 5.46
N ILE A 40 -7.30 9.54 5.60
CA ILE A 40 -8.00 10.46 4.70
C ILE A 40 -7.41 10.37 3.29
N PHE A 41 -6.07 10.28 3.18
CA PHE A 41 -5.41 10.10 1.89
C PHE A 41 -5.73 8.73 1.29
N LEU A 42 -5.76 7.66 2.09
CA LEU A 42 -6.16 6.34 1.60
C LEU A 42 -7.62 6.35 1.09
N LYS A 43 -8.56 7.00 1.81
CA LYS A 43 -9.96 7.12 1.38
C LYS A 43 -10.13 7.91 0.08
N LYS A 44 -9.33 8.96 -0.12
CA LYS A 44 -9.32 9.72 -1.38
C LYS A 44 -8.69 8.91 -2.51
N HIS A 45 -7.65 8.14 -2.21
CA HIS A 45 -7.01 7.25 -3.18
C HIS A 45 -8.01 6.24 -3.78
N PHE A 46 -8.89 5.63 -2.96
CA PHE A 46 -9.92 4.71 -3.46
C PHE A 46 -10.96 5.33 -4.40
N GLN A 47 -11.10 6.66 -4.41
CA GLN A 47 -11.99 7.37 -5.33
C GLN A 47 -11.25 7.86 -6.59
N GLY A 48 -9.95 7.60 -6.70
CA GLY A 48 -9.12 8.01 -7.81
C GLY A 48 -9.18 7.05 -8.99
N LYS A 49 -9.06 7.59 -10.21
CA LYS A 49 -9.05 6.82 -11.46
C LYS A 49 -7.93 5.78 -11.51
N GLU A 50 -6.78 6.08 -10.90
CA GLU A 50 -5.65 5.14 -10.85
C GLU A 50 -6.03 3.84 -10.14
N HIS A 51 -6.76 3.94 -9.02
CA HIS A 51 -7.24 2.77 -8.30
C HIS A 51 -8.23 1.96 -9.14
N GLU A 52 -9.23 2.62 -9.72
CA GLU A 52 -10.22 2.00 -10.60
C GLU A 52 -9.56 1.23 -11.76
N THR A 53 -8.62 1.87 -12.47
CA THR A 53 -7.90 1.23 -13.58
C THR A 53 -7.09 0.01 -13.12
N ASN A 54 -6.43 0.10 -11.96
CA ASN A 54 -5.67 -1.03 -11.43
C ASN A 54 -6.58 -2.19 -11.01
N GLU A 55 -7.75 -1.91 -10.44
CA GLU A 55 -8.74 -2.94 -10.12
C GLU A 55 -9.25 -3.66 -11.37
N GLU A 56 -9.54 -2.92 -12.44
CA GLU A 56 -9.97 -3.50 -13.73
C GLU A 56 -8.90 -4.39 -14.35
N ASN A 57 -7.64 -3.92 -14.36
CA ASN A 57 -6.51 -4.70 -14.87
C ASN A 57 -6.33 -6.01 -14.08
N LEU A 58 -6.38 -5.95 -12.74
CA LEU A 58 -6.26 -7.14 -11.91
C LEU A 58 -7.37 -8.17 -12.18
N ARG A 59 -8.61 -7.70 -12.39
CA ARG A 59 -9.73 -8.60 -12.77
C ARG A 59 -9.51 -9.24 -14.13
N ALA A 60 -9.02 -8.47 -15.10
CA ALA A 60 -8.72 -8.99 -16.44
C ALA A 60 -7.59 -10.05 -16.40
N GLU A 61 -6.56 -9.81 -15.61
CA GLU A 61 -5.46 -10.76 -15.39
C GLU A 61 -5.93 -12.06 -14.71
N GLU A 62 -6.83 -11.96 -13.73
CA GLU A 62 -7.41 -13.11 -13.05
C GLU A 62 -8.18 -14.01 -14.03
N LEU A 63 -9.06 -13.41 -14.85
CA LEU A 63 -9.79 -14.11 -15.90
C LEU A 63 -8.87 -14.82 -16.92
N ALA A 64 -7.78 -14.17 -17.32
CA ALA A 64 -6.80 -14.76 -18.23
C ALA A 64 -6.06 -15.97 -17.61
N ARG A 65 -5.76 -15.89 -16.31
CA ARG A 65 -5.11 -16.98 -15.57
C ARG A 65 -6.02 -18.21 -15.44
N ASP A 66 -7.31 -18.00 -15.19
CA ASP A 66 -8.25 -19.10 -15.03
C ASP A 66 -8.53 -19.83 -16.35
N THR A 67 -8.52 -19.11 -17.47
CA THR A 67 -8.57 -19.74 -18.81
C THR A 67 -7.37 -20.65 -19.05
N SER A 68 -6.18 -20.23 -18.58
CA SER A 68 -4.94 -20.99 -18.76
C SER A 68 -4.87 -22.25 -17.88
N LYS A 69 -5.52 -22.26 -16.71
CA LYS A 69 -5.63 -23.45 -15.84
C LYS A 69 -6.65 -24.46 -16.35
N SER A 70 -7.72 -23.99 -17.01
CA SER A 70 -8.75 -24.85 -17.58
C SER A 70 -8.27 -25.66 -18.79
N LEU A 71 -7.16 -25.23 -19.42
CA LEU A 71 -6.54 -25.88 -20.59
C LEU A 71 -5.40 -26.85 -20.22
N LEU A 72 -5.09 -27.01 -18.92
CA LEU A 72 -4.15 -28.00 -18.37
C LEU A 72 -4.92 -29.15 -17.71
#